data_AF-A0A3B1APA8-F1
#
_entry.id   AF-A0A3B1APA8-F1
#
_cell.length_a   1.000
_cell.length_b   1.000
_cell.length_c   1.000
_cell.angle_alpha   90.00
_cell.angle_beta   90.00
_cell.angle_gamma   90.00
#
_symmetry.space_group_name_H-M   'P 1'
#
loop_
_entity.id
_entity.type
_entity.pdbx_description
1 polymer ?
#
loop_
_entity_poly.entity_id
_entity_poly.type
_entity_poly.pdbx_seq_one_letter_code
_entity_poly.pdbx_strand_id
1 'polypeptide(L)' 'MFGAYDPKGGAAGSAFSLLSSDNRFNHHTECGGGILELECAEQLRGFLNRGVEKSGFK' A
#
# COMPACT_ATOMS: atom_id res chain seq x y z
N MET A 1 -8.44 -8.29 0.84
CA MET A 1 -7.12 -8.88 0.48
C MET A 1 -6.35 -7.91 -0.39
N PHE A 2 -5.04 -7.74 -0.19
CA PHE A 2 -4.17 -6.91 -1.03
C PHE A 2 -2.77 -7.51 -1.20
N GLY A 3 -1.99 -6.95 -2.14
CA GLY A 3 -0.65 -7.44 -2.50
C GLY A 3 0.46 -6.86 -1.64
N ALA A 4 1.13 -5.81 -2.12
CA ALA A 4 2.22 -5.15 -1.41
C ALA A 4 1.72 -4.11 -0.39
N TYR A 5 2.42 -4.01 0.74
CA TYR A 5 2.20 -2.92 1.70
C TYR A 5 2.77 -1.60 1.15
N ASP A 6 2.05 -0.49 1.40
CA ASP A 6 2.55 0.87 1.14
C ASP A 6 2.99 1.53 2.46
N PRO A 7 4.30 1.68 2.73
CA PRO A 7 4.79 2.31 3.96
C PRO A 7 4.46 3.81 4.06
N LYS A 8 4.19 4.49 2.93
CA LYS A 8 3.96 5.95 2.91
C LYS A 8 2.50 6.29 3.13
N GLY A 9 1.58 5.58 2.48
CA GLY A 9 0.16 5.92 2.45
C GLY A 9 -0.81 4.81 2.83
N GLY A 10 -0.34 3.59 3.09
CA GLY A 10 -1.23 2.44 3.31
C GLY A 10 -2.09 2.58 4.58
N ALA A 11 -3.41 2.41 4.43
CA ALA A 11 -4.39 2.55 5.53
C ALA A 11 -4.94 1.21 6.06
N ALA A 12 -4.46 0.09 5.50
CA ALA A 12 -4.81 -1.27 5.88
C ALA A 12 -3.74 -1.91 6.78
N GLY A 13 -3.15 -1.14 7.70
CA GLY A 13 -2.14 -1.61 8.65
C GLY A 13 -0.71 -1.15 8.39
N SER A 14 -0.46 -0.28 7.39
CA SER A 14 0.87 0.30 7.15
C SER A 14 1.06 1.62 7.92
N ALA A 15 0.74 2.76 7.31
CA ALA A 15 0.82 4.09 7.91
C ALA A 15 -0.39 4.34 8.83
N PHE A 16 -1.54 3.78 8.46
CA PHE A 16 -2.77 3.84 9.23
C PHE A 16 -3.43 2.46 9.28
N SER A 17 -4.29 2.25 10.27
CA SER A 17 -5.10 1.03 10.41
C SER A 17 -6.56 1.42 10.59
N LEU A 18 -7.20 1.79 9.47
CA LEU A 18 -8.58 2.29 9.45
C LEU A 18 -9.60 1.16 9.32
N LEU A 19 -9.22 0.07 8.64
CA LEU A 19 -10.18 -0.97 8.24
C LEU A 19 -10.53 -1.96 9.35
N SER A 20 -9.56 -2.28 10.22
CA SER A 20 -9.68 -3.42 11.15
C SER A 20 -9.60 -3.03 12.62
N SER A 21 -9.07 -1.85 12.99
CA SER A 21 -8.80 -1.49 14.39
C SER A 21 -9.44 -0.19 14.89
N ASP A 22 -10.08 0.58 14.02
CA ASP A 22 -10.67 1.88 14.41
C ASP A 22 -12.17 1.74 14.71
N ASN A 23 -12.51 1.69 16.01
CA ASN A 23 -13.87 1.49 16.53
C ASN A 23 -14.79 2.73 16.40
N ARG A 24 -14.31 3.81 15.78
CA ARG A 24 -15.14 4.99 15.49
C ARG A 24 -15.96 4.83 14.22
N PHE A 25 -15.61 3.88 13.35
CA PHE A 25 -16.35 3.59 12.13
C PHE A 25 -17.48 2.60 12.41
N ASN A 26 -18.58 2.77 11.68
CA ASN A 26 -19.77 1.92 11.79
C ASN A 26 -19.67 0.62 10.97
N HIS A 27 -18.58 0.42 10.23
CA HIS A 27 -18.33 -0.77 9.43
C HIS A 27 -16.89 -1.23 9.59
N HIS A 28 -16.71 -2.54 9.79
CA HIS A 28 -15.42 -3.18 10.00
C HIS A 28 -15.21 -4.23 8.93
N THR A 29 -14.01 -4.25 8.36
CA THR A 29 -13.63 -5.23 7.35
C THR A 29 -12.37 -5.95 7.76
N GLU A 30 -12.39 -7.26 7.60
CA GLU A 30 -11.18 -8.06 7.67
C GLU A 30 -10.30 -7.72 6.47
N CYS A 31 -9.03 -7.46 6.74
CA CYS A 31 -8.05 -7.14 5.72
C CYS A 31 -6.81 -8.01 5.88
N GLY A 32 -6.57 -8.88 4.90
CA GLY A 32 -5.30 -9.62 4.75
C GLY A 32 -4.45 -9.01 3.65
N GLY A 33 -3.16 -8.82 3.93
CA GLY A 33 -2.15 -8.34 2.98
C GLY A 33 -1.13 -9.42 2.63
N GLY A 34 -0.20 -9.09 1.74
CA GLY A 34 0.97 -9.92 1.47
C GLY A 34 0.82 -10.89 0.29
N ILE A 35 -0.28 -10.84 -0.46
CA ILE A 35 -0.48 -11.75 -1.60
C ILE A 35 0.45 -11.35 -2.74
N LEU A 36 1.44 -12.20 -3.07
CA LEU A 36 2.44 -11.89 -4.10
C LEU A 36 3.09 -10.51 -3.85
N GLU A 37 3.41 -10.24 -2.59
CA GLU A 37 3.89 -8.93 -2.15
C GLU A 37 5.12 -8.48 -2.93
N LEU A 38 6.08 -9.37 -3.15
CA LEU A 38 7.29 -9.05 -3.87
C LEU A 38 6.99 -8.65 -5.32
N GLU A 39 6.19 -9.44 -6.03
CA GLU A 39 5.82 -9.20 -7.42
C GLU A 39 5.02 -7.90 -7.57
N CYS A 40 4.09 -7.63 -6.66
CA CYS A 40 3.34 -6.38 -6.62
C CYS A 40 4.25 -5.17 -6.34
N ALA A 41 5.19 -5.31 -5.39
CA ALA A 41 6.14 -4.26 -5.05
C ALA A 41 7.10 -3.95 -6.21
N GLU A 42 7.57 -4.97 -6.93
CA GLU A 42 8.43 -4.83 -8.10
C GLU A 42 7.74 -4.08 -9.25
N GLN A 43 6.47 -4.38 -9.52
CA GLN A 43 5.69 -3.67 -10.53
C GLN A 43 5.55 -2.17 -10.20
N LEU A 44 5.22 -1.85 -8.95
CA LEU A 44 5.10 -0.47 -8.47
C LEU A 44 6.44 0.27 -8.54
N ARG A 45 7.53 -0.35 -8.09
CA ARG A 45 8.89 0.22 -8.18
C ARG A 45 9.28 0.47 -9.62
N GLY A 46 9.05 -0.49 -10.51
CA GLY A 46 9.34 -0.35 -11.93
C GLY A 46 8.57 0.82 -12.56
N PHE A 47 7.30 1.00 -12.20
CA PHE A 47 6.50 2.15 -12.68
C PHE A 47 7.02 3.49 -12.15
N LEU A 48 7.23 3.60 -10.84
CA LEU A 48 7.63 4.86 -10.19
C LEU A 48 9.04 5.29 -10.61
N ASN A 49 9.98 4.36 -10.78
CA ASN A 49 11.33 4.68 -11.27
C ASN A 49 11.29 5.34 -12.66
N ARG A 50 10.47 4.82 -13.59
CA ARG A 50 10.28 5.45 -14.91
C ARG A 50 9.68 6.86 -14.82
N GLY A 51 8.88 7.12 -13.79
CA GLY A 51 8.31 8.44 -13.53
C GLY A 51 9.33 9.43 -12.97
N VAL A 52 10.19 8.98 -12.05
CA VAL A 52 11.28 9.77 -11.46
C VAL A 52 12.33 10.15 -12.50
N GLU A 53 12.70 9.23 -13.39
CA GLU A 53 13.63 9.52 -14.49
C GLU A 53 13.12 10.61 -15.43
N LYS A 54 11.79 10.65 -15.66
CA LYS A 54 11.17 11.63 -16.56
C LYS A 54 10.91 12.99 -15.91
N SER A 55 10.78 13.04 -14.58
CA SER A 55 10.40 14.27 -13.88
C SER A 55 11.58 15.19 -13.58
N GLY A 56 12.83 14.78 -13.83
CA GLY A 56 14.02 15.61 -13.59
C GLY A 56 14.19 16.04 -12.13
N PHE A 57 13.43 15.46 -11.20
CA PHE A 57 13.48 15.74 -9.78
C PHE A 57 14.69 15.00 -9.20
N LYS A 58 15.82 15.69 -9.18
CA LYS A 58 17.01 15.31 -8.40
C LYS A 58 16.98 16.03 -7.05
#